data_AF-A0A522AVR5-F1
#
_entry.id   AF-A0A522AVR5-F1
#
_cell.length_a   1.000
_cell.length_b   1.000
_cell.length_c   1.000
_cell.angle_alpha   90.00
_cell.angle_beta   90.00
_cell.angle_gamma   90.00
#
_symmetry.space_group_name_H-M   'P 1'
#
loop_
_entity.id
_entity.type
_entity.pdbx_description
1 polymer ?
#
loop_
_entity_poly.entity_id
_entity_poly.type
_entity_poly.pdbx_seq_one_letter_code
_entity_poly.pdbx_strand_id
1 'polypeptide(L)'
;MDGRARCRHDPRDAAGRNRVRPVGRDRGQVLAARPLSTDEIGDQLIEWGKVVRIETRGRTSGRAVAVAVGFLDEPDGSLLVASGEPDADWARNLEADVRCRLTIGDRSWDAVAEPLDRAEAARAVAGMIL
;
A
#
# COMPACT_ATOMS: atom_id res chain seq x y z
N MET A 1 -40.06 20.41 -68.84
CA MET A 1 -38.89 20.85 -69.62
C MET A 1 -37.91 21.43 -68.62
N ASP A 2 -36.65 21.07 -68.48
CA ASP A 2 -35.75 20.03 -68.98
C ASP A 2 -34.50 20.24 -68.12
N GLY A 3 -33.77 19.19 -67.74
CA GLY A 3 -32.51 19.45 -67.04
C GLY A 3 -31.90 18.28 -66.28
N ARG A 4 -31.46 17.28 -67.03
CA ARG A 4 -30.51 16.27 -66.56
C ARG A 4 -29.31 16.94 -65.85
N ALA A 5 -28.92 16.43 -64.69
CA ALA A 5 -27.53 16.47 -64.26
C ALA A 5 -27.16 15.09 -63.73
N ARG A 6 -26.30 14.43 -64.50
CA ARG A 6 -25.78 13.09 -64.24
C ARG A 6 -24.79 13.11 -63.08
N CYS A 7 -24.73 11.95 -62.44
CA CYS A 7 -23.81 11.52 -61.41
C CYS A 7 -22.37 12.01 -61.56
N ARG A 8 -21.70 12.25 -60.42
CA ARG A 8 -20.47 11.50 -60.12
C ARG A 8 -20.36 11.24 -58.62
N HIS A 9 -19.95 10.01 -58.38
CA HIS A 9 -19.75 9.31 -57.12
C HIS A 9 -18.49 9.84 -56.45
N ASP A 10 -18.56 10.15 -55.16
CA ASP A 10 -17.40 10.14 -54.27
C ASP A 10 -17.76 9.25 -53.06
N PRO A 11 -17.07 8.12 -52.84
CA PRO A 11 -17.39 7.20 -51.76
C PRO A 11 -16.48 7.46 -50.57
N ARG A 12 -17.07 7.80 -49.42
CA ARG A 12 -16.56 7.41 -48.11
C ARG A 12 -17.55 7.74 -47.01
N ASP A 13 -17.62 6.81 -46.07
CA ASP A 13 -18.08 6.96 -44.69
C ASP A 13 -19.60 7.15 -44.51
N ALA A 14 -20.28 6.47 -43.59
CA ALA A 14 -19.86 5.52 -42.58
C ALA A 14 -21.08 4.69 -42.17
N ALA A 15 -20.78 3.54 -41.58
CA ALA A 15 -21.45 3.00 -40.41
C ALA A 15 -22.96 2.68 -40.48
N GLY A 16 -23.21 1.41 -40.20
CA GLY A 16 -24.21 1.08 -39.20
C GLY A 16 -25.32 0.22 -39.74
N ARG A 17 -25.23 -1.08 -39.40
CA ARG A 17 -26.30 -1.85 -38.74
C ARG A 17 -26.01 -3.34 -38.89
N ASN A 18 -25.66 -3.98 -37.79
CA ASN A 18 -26.28 -5.25 -37.40
C ASN A 18 -26.06 -5.42 -35.90
N ARG A 19 -27.15 -5.40 -35.11
CA ARG A 19 -27.73 -6.58 -34.42
C ARG A 19 -26.68 -7.22 -33.49
N VAL A 20 -26.92 -7.38 -32.18
CA VAL A 20 -27.89 -8.33 -31.61
C VAL A 20 -28.29 -7.90 -30.18
N ARG A 21 -29.53 -8.26 -29.81
CA ARG A 21 -30.15 -8.20 -28.47
C ARG A 21 -29.54 -9.25 -27.49
N PRO A 22 -29.88 -9.23 -26.18
CA PRO A 22 -28.97 -9.56 -25.09
C PRO A 22 -28.85 -11.06 -24.82
N VAL A 23 -27.67 -11.48 -24.36
CA VAL A 23 -27.48 -12.76 -23.66
C VAL A 23 -27.18 -12.43 -22.21
N GLY A 24 -28.12 -12.80 -21.33
CA GLY A 24 -27.92 -12.74 -19.90
C GLY A 24 -26.85 -13.74 -19.44
N ARG A 25 -26.07 -13.30 -18.45
CA ARG A 25 -25.59 -14.14 -17.34
C ARG A 25 -24.92 -13.22 -16.32
N ASP A 26 -25.41 -13.29 -15.10
CA ASP A 26 -24.71 -12.93 -13.87
C ASP A 26 -23.22 -13.30 -13.94
N ARG A 27 -22.39 -12.32 -14.26
CA ARG A 27 -20.96 -12.35 -13.96
C ARG A 27 -20.67 -11.03 -13.30
N GLY A 28 -20.35 -11.12 -12.01
CA GLY A 28 -20.19 -10.01 -11.10
C GLY A 28 -19.46 -8.84 -11.74
N GLN A 29 -19.99 -7.65 -11.51
CA GLN A 29 -19.24 -6.43 -11.67
C GLN A 29 -17.98 -6.58 -10.83
N VAL A 30 -16.86 -6.93 -11.46
CA VAL A 30 -15.55 -6.63 -10.89
C VAL A 30 -15.47 -5.12 -10.98
N LEU A 31 -15.86 -4.44 -9.90
CA LEU A 31 -15.37 -3.09 -9.64
C LEU A 31 -13.86 -3.21 -9.82
N ALA A 32 -13.33 -2.59 -10.87
CA ALA A 32 -11.89 -2.49 -11.05
C ALA A 32 -11.38 -1.64 -9.88
N ALA A 33 -11.12 -2.29 -8.74
CA ALA A 33 -10.36 -1.71 -7.66
C ALA A 33 -9.02 -1.33 -8.29
N ARG A 34 -8.74 -0.03 -8.33
CA ARG A 34 -7.42 0.44 -8.75
C ARG A 34 -6.40 -0.31 -7.89
N PRO A 35 -5.28 -0.82 -8.47
CA PRO A 35 -4.22 -1.37 -7.65
C PRO A 35 -3.80 -0.26 -6.68
N LEU A 36 -4.04 -0.50 -5.39
CA LEU A 36 -3.60 0.38 -4.33
C LEU A 36 -2.07 0.34 -4.34
N SER A 37 -1.44 1.51 -4.22
CA SER A 37 -0.02 1.57 -3.96
C SER A 37 0.31 0.89 -2.62
N THR A 38 1.54 0.41 -2.46
CA THR A 38 2.01 -0.17 -1.20
C THR A 38 1.78 0.79 -0.02
N ASP A 39 1.90 2.10 -0.27
CA ASP A 39 1.67 3.15 0.71
C ASP A 39 0.18 3.24 1.12
N GLU A 40 -0.74 3.22 0.15
CA GLU A 40 -2.20 3.24 0.42
C GLU A 40 -2.69 1.98 1.15
N ILE A 41 -2.07 0.82 0.89
CA ILE A 41 -2.36 -0.43 1.64
C ILE A 41 -1.81 -0.31 3.06
N GLY A 42 -0.60 0.24 3.23
CA GLY A 42 0.01 0.49 4.53
C GLY A 42 -0.85 1.39 5.40
N ASP A 43 -1.32 2.52 4.86
CA ASP A 43 -2.16 3.49 5.58
C ASP A 43 -3.48 2.85 6.07
N GLN A 44 -4.14 2.04 5.24
CA GLN A 44 -5.35 1.32 5.64
C GLN A 44 -5.09 0.31 6.76
N LEU A 45 -3.96 -0.40 6.70
CA LEU A 45 -3.58 -1.34 7.76
C LEU A 45 -3.23 -0.62 9.07
N ILE A 46 -2.66 0.59 9.00
CA ILE A 46 -2.41 1.43 10.18
C ILE A 46 -3.74 1.84 10.79
N GLU A 47 -4.69 2.32 9.98
CA GLU A 47 -6.04 2.69 10.42
C GLU A 47 -6.75 1.52 11.13
N TRP A 48 -6.62 0.31 10.59
CA TRP A 48 -7.18 -0.91 11.22
C TRP A 48 -6.36 -1.44 12.40
N GLY A 49 -5.26 -0.78 12.76
CA GLY A 49 -4.38 -1.16 13.86
C GLY A 49 -3.66 -2.49 13.65
N LYS A 50 -3.47 -2.91 12.39
CA LYS A 50 -2.81 -4.18 12.02
C LYS A 50 -1.32 -4.03 11.79
N VAL A 51 -0.87 -2.82 11.51
CA VAL A 51 0.55 -2.47 11.39
C VAL A 51 0.79 -1.15 12.13
N VAL A 52 2.03 -0.94 12.56
CA VAL A 52 2.48 0.32 13.14
C VAL A 52 3.22 1.11 12.07
N ARG A 53 2.93 2.41 11.98
CA ARG A 53 3.77 3.35 11.25
C ARG A 53 4.94 3.76 12.12
N ILE A 54 6.16 3.54 11.66
CA ILE A 54 7.38 4.01 12.33
C ILE A 54 7.96 5.15 11.49
N GLU A 55 8.01 6.35 12.07
CA GLU A 55 8.70 7.50 11.48
C GLU A 55 10.08 7.66 12.12
N THR A 56 11.12 7.65 11.29
CA THR A 56 12.53 7.74 11.68
C THR A 56 13.21 8.90 10.98
N ARG A 57 14.37 9.31 11.48
CA ARG A 57 15.24 10.26 10.78
C ARG A 57 16.26 9.51 9.94
N GLY A 58 16.28 9.76 8.64
CA GLY A 58 17.26 9.19 7.71
C GLY A 58 18.69 9.50 8.14
N ARG A 59 19.50 8.48 8.43
CA ARG A 59 20.88 8.65 8.95
C ARG A 59 21.81 9.44 8.03
N THR A 60 21.59 9.35 6.71
CA THR A 60 22.39 10.06 5.70
C THR A 60 21.74 11.36 5.26
N SER A 61 20.42 11.38 5.08
CA SER A 61 19.69 12.51 4.50
C SER A 61 19.17 13.51 5.55
N GLY A 62 19.05 13.08 6.80
CA GLY A 62 18.40 13.82 7.89
C GLY A 62 16.89 14.00 7.73
N ARG A 63 16.26 13.46 6.67
CA ARG A 63 14.83 13.61 6.37
C ARG A 63 13.99 12.60 7.14
N ALA A 64 12.72 12.92 7.38
CA ALA A 64 11.76 11.95 7.92
C ALA A 64 11.51 10.83 6.90
N VAL A 65 11.51 9.59 7.39
CA VAL A 65 11.22 8.37 6.61
C VAL A 65 10.21 7.55 7.41
N ALA A 66 9.10 7.19 6.78
CA ALA A 66 8.05 6.39 7.39
C ALA A 66 7.95 5.01 6.75
N VAL A 67 7.67 3.99 7.56
CA VAL A 67 7.42 2.61 7.12
C VAL A 67 6.25 2.03 7.91
N ALA A 68 5.44 1.17 7.27
CA ALA A 68 4.40 0.39 7.93
C ALA A 68 4.91 -1.04 8.14
N VAL A 69 4.91 -1.51 9.40
CA VAL A 69 5.41 -2.85 9.76
C VAL A 69 4.44 -3.58 10.70
N GLY A 70 4.40 -4.91 10.58
CA GLY A 70 3.71 -5.73 11.58
C GLY A 70 4.38 -5.60 12.95
N PHE A 71 3.58 -5.69 14.01
CA PHE A 71 4.05 -5.59 15.39
C PHE A 71 3.35 -6.61 16.29
N LEU A 72 3.94 -6.86 17.45
CA LEU A 72 3.29 -7.55 18.57
C LEU A 72 3.28 -6.61 19.78
N ASP A 73 2.14 -6.52 20.46
CA ASP A 73 2.05 -5.84 21.75
C ASP A 73 2.69 -6.69 22.85
N GLU A 74 3.48 -6.06 23.72
CA GLU A 74 3.99 -6.67 24.94
C GLU A 74 3.14 -6.29 26.17
N PRO A 75 3.13 -7.11 27.24
CA PRO A 75 2.31 -6.86 28.42
C PRO A 75 2.62 -5.55 29.16
N ASP A 76 3.82 -5.01 28.98
CA ASP A 76 4.28 -3.73 29.54
C ASP A 76 3.94 -2.52 28.65
N GLY A 77 3.32 -2.75 27.48
CA GLY A 77 2.95 -1.73 26.51
C GLY A 77 4.04 -1.42 25.48
N SER A 78 5.16 -2.14 25.50
CA SER A 78 6.17 -2.13 24.44
C SER A 78 5.63 -2.76 23.15
N LEU A 79 6.25 -2.43 22.00
CA LEU A 79 5.95 -3.03 20.71
C LEU A 79 7.18 -3.76 20.17
N LEU A 80 7.01 -5.05 19.84
CA LEU A 80 8.02 -5.80 19.11
C LEU A 80 7.80 -5.65 17.61
N VAL A 81 8.83 -5.24 16.89
CA VAL A 81 8.82 -5.10 15.43
C VAL A 81 9.98 -5.88 14.83
N ALA A 82 9.75 -6.52 13.68
CA ALA A 82 10.78 -7.24 12.94
C ALA A 82 11.11 -6.50 11.65
N SER A 83 12.39 -6.23 11.39
CA SER A 83 12.83 -5.53 10.18
C SER A 83 12.66 -6.35 8.89
N GLY A 84 12.44 -7.65 9.01
CA GLY A 84 12.36 -8.61 7.89
C GLY A 84 13.73 -8.88 7.25
N GLU A 85 14.55 -7.85 7.13
CA GLU A 85 15.92 -7.90 6.64
C GLU A 85 16.83 -7.06 7.57
N PRO A 86 18.06 -7.53 7.87
CA PRO A 86 18.99 -6.79 8.73
C PRO A 86 19.43 -5.45 8.13
N ASP A 87 19.30 -5.29 6.81
CA ASP A 87 19.77 -4.10 6.09
C ASP A 87 18.66 -3.10 5.76
N ALA A 88 17.45 -3.30 6.29
CA ALA A 88 16.35 -2.38 6.10
C ALA A 88 16.74 -0.96 6.53
N ASP A 89 16.59 0.01 5.63
CA ASP A 89 17.10 1.36 5.85
C ASP A 89 16.48 2.04 7.09
N TRP A 90 15.23 1.73 7.40
CA TRP A 90 14.55 2.24 8.60
C TRP A 90 15.14 1.66 9.89
N ALA A 91 15.57 0.40 9.89
CA ALA A 91 16.20 -0.23 11.04
C ALA A 91 17.59 0.39 11.29
N ARG A 92 18.38 0.56 10.22
CA ARG A 92 19.66 1.28 10.28
C ARG A 92 19.53 2.75 10.67
N ASN A 93 18.37 3.38 10.41
CA ASN A 93 18.11 4.72 10.93
C ASN A 93 17.93 4.71 12.45
N LEU A 94 17.21 3.72 13.01
CA LEU A 94 17.01 3.58 14.46
C LEU A 94 18.31 3.23 15.19
N GLU A 95 19.21 2.47 14.57
CA GLU A 95 20.55 2.23 15.10
C GLU A 95 21.38 3.52 15.23
N ALA A 96 21.15 4.49 14.33
CA ALA A 96 21.84 5.77 14.33
C ALA A 96 21.17 6.82 15.25
N ASP A 97 19.85 6.83 15.32
CA ASP A 97 19.06 7.65 16.24
C ASP A 97 17.84 6.85 16.72
N VAL A 98 17.90 6.45 17.98
CA VAL A 98 16.88 5.59 18.61
C VAL A 98 15.52 6.24 18.74
N ARG A 99 15.41 7.56 18.53
CA ARG A 99 14.13 8.28 18.64
C ARG A 99 13.28 8.07 17.40
N CYS A 100 12.02 7.74 17.61
CA CYS A 100 11.05 7.59 16.54
C CYS A 100 9.66 8.05 16.98
N ARG A 101 8.77 8.20 16.01
CA ARG A 101 7.35 8.43 16.27
C ARG A 101 6.55 7.26 15.74
N LEU A 102 5.65 6.75 16.58
CA LEU A 102 4.79 5.62 16.26
C LEU A 102 3.37 6.09 15.93
N THR A 103 2.68 5.35 15.08
CA THR A 103 1.24 5.55 14.80
C THR A 103 0.54 4.22 14.64
N ILE A 104 -0.55 4.00 15.39
CA ILE A 104 -1.44 2.83 15.29
C ILE A 104 -2.88 3.32 15.40
N GLY A 105 -3.68 3.12 14.35
CA GLY A 105 -4.99 3.75 14.22
C GLY A 105 -4.88 5.25 14.43
N ASP A 106 -5.68 5.78 15.36
CA ASP A 106 -5.70 7.20 15.70
C ASP A 106 -4.67 7.61 16.77
N ARG A 107 -3.88 6.66 17.30
CA ARG A 107 -2.91 6.93 18.37
C ARG A 107 -1.55 7.21 17.77
N SER A 108 -0.90 8.27 18.24
CA SER A 108 0.50 8.56 17.92
C SER A 108 1.26 9.07 19.14
N TRP A 109 2.49 8.61 19.31
CA TRP A 109 3.37 8.98 20.41
C TRP A 109 4.84 8.87 20.01
N ASP A 110 5.70 9.62 20.70
CA ASP A 110 7.15 9.50 20.57
C ASP A 110 7.64 8.27 21.36
N ALA A 111 8.59 7.53 20.79
CA ALA A 111 9.15 6.33 21.35
C ALA A 111 10.69 6.29 21.21
N VAL A 112 11.30 5.38 21.97
CA VAL A 112 12.72 5.06 21.90
C VAL A 112 12.83 3.60 21.52
N ALA A 113 13.55 3.31 20.44
CA ALA A 113 13.79 1.95 19.97
C ALA A 113 14.98 1.33 20.72
N GLU A 114 14.83 0.07 21.13
CA GLU A 114 15.88 -0.73 21.72
C GLU A 114 16.12 -1.97 20.85
N PRO A 115 17.38 -2.29 20.49
CA PRO A 115 17.66 -3.50 19.73
C PRO A 115 17.43 -4.72 20.62
N LEU A 116 16.62 -5.65 20.12
CA LEU A 116 16.42 -6.94 20.75
C LEU A 116 17.69 -7.78 20.66
N ASP A 117 17.98 -8.53 21.71
CA ASP A 117 18.99 -9.57 21.61
C ASP A 117 18.52 -10.71 20.69
N ARG A 118 19.44 -11.63 20.36
CA ARG A 118 19.15 -12.71 19.41
C ARG A 118 18.02 -13.64 19.90
N ALA A 119 17.91 -13.87 21.20
CA ALA A 119 16.90 -14.76 21.78
C ALA A 119 15.52 -14.09 21.77
N GLU A 120 15.46 -12.80 22.07
CA GLU A 120 14.27 -11.96 22.00
C GLU A 120 13.77 -11.82 20.56
N ALA A 121 14.68 -11.56 19.62
CA ALA A 121 14.36 -11.49 18.19
C ALA A 121 13.76 -12.81 17.67
N ALA A 122 14.30 -13.96 18.07
CA ALA A 122 13.78 -15.26 17.68
C ALA A 122 12.36 -15.51 18.23
N ARG A 123 12.07 -15.07 19.46
CA ARG A 123 10.72 -15.15 20.06
C ARG A 123 9.73 -14.24 19.34
N ALA A 124 10.14 -13.01 19.02
CA ALA A 124 9.32 -12.06 18.29
C ALA A 124 8.94 -12.59 16.89
N VAL A 125 9.91 -13.12 16.15
CA VAL A 125 9.65 -13.73 14.82
C VAL A 125 8.71 -14.92 14.92
N ALA A 126 8.89 -15.79 15.91
CA ALA A 126 7.98 -16.93 16.12
C ALA A 126 6.54 -16.47 16.43
N GLY A 127 6.37 -15.41 17.22
CA GLY A 127 5.06 -14.84 17.54
C GLY A 127 4.34 -14.19 16.35
N MET A 128 5.07 -13.74 15.32
CA MET A 128 4.50 -13.10 14.13
C MET A 128 4.08 -14.09 13.03
N ILE A 129 4.51 -15.35 13.11
CA ILE A 129 4.24 -16.39 12.10
C ILE A 129 2.98 -17.21 12.46
N LEU A 130 2.57 -17.22 13.73
CA LEU A 130 1.53 -18.12 14.29
C LEU A 130 0.11 -17.57 14.21
#